data_AF-A0A803LX52-F1
#
_entry.id   AF-A0A803LX52-F1
#
_cell.length_a   1.000
_cell.length_b   1.000
_cell.length_c   1.000
_cell.angle_alpha   90.00
_cell.angle_beta   90.00
_cell.angle_gamma   90.00
#
_symmetry.space_group_name_H-M   'P 1'
#
loop_
_entity.id
_entity.type
_entity.pdbx_description
1 polymer ?
#
loop_
_entity_poly.entity_id
_entity_poly.type
_entity_poly.pdbx_seq_one_letter_code
_entity_poly.pdbx_strand_id
1 'polypeptide(L)'
;MEGGTFSVLENGIQVDNSMKEVVSVFLSRTLELKTTRSWNFMGLSENVVVPRNLTSESDLILGSIDTGIWPESPSFRDDGFGPPPNKWKGACKGGINFTCNNKLIGASSVSFDSARDENGHGSHTASTAAGRHVDHASFYGLAEGIARGAVPSARIAAYRVCGNNRCQDSDILGGFDEAIADGKGILTVQAAGNDGNQSSTVSSVAPWLFSVAASYTDRRIRDKVVLGNGKTQVVSTS
;
A
#
# COMPACT_ATOMS: atom_id res chain seq x y z
N MET A 1 -21.58 42.47 -4.17
CA MET A 1 -20.43 43.14 -4.81
C MET A 1 -19.53 43.59 -3.68
N GLU A 2 -18.32 43.11 -3.47
CA GLU A 2 -17.40 42.19 -4.17
C GLU A 2 -16.54 41.58 -3.03
N GLY A 3 -16.12 40.31 -2.99
CA GLY A 3 -15.74 39.41 -4.07
C GLY A 3 -14.22 39.48 -4.28
N GLY A 4 -13.43 38.65 -3.59
CA GLY A 4 -11.99 38.54 -3.78
C GLY A 4 -11.47 37.13 -3.45
N THR A 5 -11.18 36.39 -4.51
CA THR A 5 -10.87 34.94 -4.60
C THR A 5 -9.46 34.60 -4.08
N PHE A 6 -9.32 33.41 -3.46
CA PHE A 6 -8.03 32.75 -3.26
C PHE A 6 -7.80 31.72 -4.35
N SER A 7 -6.69 31.85 -5.08
CA SER A 7 -6.24 30.89 -6.08
C SER A 7 -5.05 30.11 -5.51
N VAL A 8 -5.18 28.78 -5.49
CA VAL A 8 -4.05 27.86 -5.33
C VAL A 8 -3.46 27.65 -6.71
N LEU A 9 -2.17 27.93 -6.86
CA LEU A 9 -1.44 27.57 -8.08
C LEU A 9 -0.80 26.19 -7.89
N GLU A 10 -1.39 25.21 -8.57
CA GLU A 10 -0.72 23.96 -8.94
C GLU A 10 0.19 24.18 -10.17
N ASN A 11 1.29 23.44 -10.20
CA ASN A 11 2.23 23.21 -11.31
C ASN A 11 3.03 24.41 -11.86
N GLY A 12 4.37 24.27 -11.88
CA GLY A 12 5.18 24.90 -12.94
C GLY A 12 6.36 25.81 -12.59
N ILE A 13 6.97 25.75 -11.40
CA ILE A 13 8.22 26.52 -11.17
C ILE A 13 9.44 25.64 -11.52
N GLN A 14 10.02 25.88 -12.70
CA GLN A 14 11.41 25.53 -12.95
C GLN A 14 12.31 26.51 -12.22
N VAL A 15 13.07 26.01 -11.24
CA VAL A 15 14.16 26.80 -10.65
C VAL A 15 15.34 26.67 -11.60
N ASP A 16 15.63 27.76 -12.29
CA ASP A 16 16.82 27.91 -13.13
C ASP A 16 18.08 27.84 -12.27
N ASN A 17 19.01 26.98 -12.69
CA ASN A 17 20.25 26.65 -12.00
C ASN A 17 21.30 27.78 -12.08
N SER A 18 20.90 28.99 -12.48
CA SER A 18 21.74 30.16 -12.73
C SER A 18 21.80 31.16 -11.56
N MET A 19 21.03 30.94 -10.47
CA MET A 19 21.08 31.82 -9.30
C MET A 19 22.35 31.60 -8.47
N LYS A 20 23.22 32.63 -8.43
CA LYS A 20 24.50 32.69 -7.70
C LYS A 20 24.43 32.40 -6.18
N GLU A 21 23.23 32.27 -5.62
CA GLU A 21 22.97 32.10 -4.18
C GLU A 21 22.58 30.67 -3.78
N VAL A 22 22.56 29.73 -4.73
CA VAL A 22 22.22 28.33 -4.47
C VAL A 22 23.49 27.53 -4.16
N VAL A 23 23.76 27.30 -2.87
CA VAL A 23 24.97 26.58 -2.40
C VAL A 23 24.83 25.05 -2.49
N SER A 24 23.62 24.51 -2.34
CA SER A 24 23.31 23.11 -2.65
C SER A 24 21.79 22.93 -2.72
N VAL A 25 21.33 22.18 -3.72
CA VAL A 25 19.93 21.76 -3.86
C VAL A 25 19.80 20.32 -3.41
N PHE A 26 18.87 20.03 -2.51
CA PHE A 26 18.46 18.65 -2.21
C PHE A 26 17.13 18.38 -2.91
N LEU A 27 16.99 17.16 -3.42
CA LEU A 27 15.79 16.75 -4.14
C LEU A 27 14.57 16.89 -3.21
N SER A 28 13.59 17.70 -3.62
CA SER A 28 12.26 17.63 -3.05
C SER A 28 11.70 16.23 -3.34
N ARG A 29 11.22 15.54 -2.31
CA ARG A 29 10.67 14.20 -2.48
C ARG A 29 9.26 14.15 -1.91
N THR A 30 8.33 13.64 -2.71
CA THR A 30 6.99 13.25 -2.26
C THR A 30 7.07 11.85 -1.67
N LEU A 31 6.71 11.69 -0.40
CA LEU A 31 7.00 10.48 0.35
C LEU A 31 5.79 9.92 1.06
N GLU A 32 5.52 8.65 0.81
CA GLU A 32 4.54 7.89 1.58
C GLU A 32 5.18 6.61 2.10
N LEU A 33 5.22 6.46 3.43
CA LEU A 33 5.22 5.18 4.13
C LEU A 33 4.56 5.41 5.50
N LYS A 34 3.39 4.81 5.74
CA LYS A 34 2.59 5.02 6.97
C LYS A 34 2.55 3.80 7.91
N THR A 35 3.03 2.63 7.47
CA THR A 35 2.92 1.36 8.24
C THR A 35 3.83 1.27 9.46
N THR A 36 4.94 2.00 9.51
CA THR A 36 5.84 2.05 10.69
C THR A 36 5.23 2.76 11.91
N ARG A 37 4.09 3.46 11.73
CA ARG A 37 3.35 4.13 12.82
C ARG A 37 1.89 3.72 12.89
N SER A 38 1.23 3.44 11.77
CA SER A 38 -0.23 3.25 11.70
C SER A 38 -0.74 2.22 12.69
N TRP A 39 -0.08 1.07 12.85
CA TRP A 39 -0.52 0.04 13.79
C TRP A 39 -0.39 0.46 15.24
N ASN A 40 0.67 1.19 15.60
CA ASN A 40 0.81 1.78 16.93
C ASN A 40 -0.28 2.84 17.19
N PHE A 41 -0.60 3.66 16.18
CA PHE A 41 -1.67 4.66 16.25
C PHE A 41 -3.05 4.02 16.47
N MET A 42 -3.29 2.85 15.87
CA MET A 42 -4.51 2.05 16.08
C MET A 42 -4.53 1.28 17.42
N GLY A 43 -3.52 1.46 18.28
CA GLY A 43 -3.41 0.73 19.55
C GLY A 43 -2.93 -0.73 19.41
N LEU A 44 -2.57 -1.16 18.20
CA LEU A 44 -2.03 -2.49 17.89
C LEU A 44 -0.50 -2.48 17.96
N SER A 45 0.04 -1.96 19.08
CA SER A 45 1.48 -1.86 19.29
C SER A 45 2.10 -3.19 19.69
N GLU A 46 3.41 -3.37 19.47
CA GLU A 46 4.14 -4.58 19.91
C GLU A 46 4.10 -4.80 21.42
N ASN A 47 4.11 -3.70 22.18
CA ASN A 47 4.18 -3.73 23.64
C ASN A 47 2.80 -3.93 24.29
N VAL A 48 1.73 -3.76 23.54
CA VAL A 48 0.38 -4.13 23.95
C VAL A 48 0.16 -5.55 23.47
N VAL A 49 0.09 -6.50 24.40
CA VAL A 49 -0.25 -7.89 24.09
C VAL A 49 -1.69 -7.92 23.59
N VAL A 50 -1.87 -7.65 22.30
CA VAL A 50 -3.06 -8.11 21.58
C VAL A 50 -2.84 -9.61 21.46
N PRO A 51 -3.62 -10.45 22.16
CA PRO A 51 -3.45 -11.89 22.09
C PRO A 51 -3.68 -12.33 20.64
N ARG A 52 -2.59 -12.62 19.93
CA ARG A 52 -2.64 -13.16 18.57
C ARG A 52 -2.68 -14.68 18.68
N ASN A 53 -3.69 -15.28 18.06
CA ASN A 53 -3.65 -16.71 17.80
C ASN A 53 -2.88 -16.95 16.50
N LEU A 54 -1.57 -17.13 16.62
CA LEU A 54 -0.67 -17.30 15.47
C LEU A 54 -1.08 -18.49 14.59
N THR A 55 -1.63 -19.55 15.18
CA THR A 55 -2.11 -20.71 14.43
C THR A 55 -3.27 -20.32 13.52
N SER A 56 -4.27 -19.63 14.06
CA SER A 56 -5.40 -19.13 13.26
C SER A 56 -4.97 -18.05 12.27
N GLU A 57 -4.02 -17.20 12.64
CA GLU A 57 -3.51 -16.12 11.79
C GLU A 57 -2.79 -16.68 10.56
N SER A 58 -1.96 -17.71 10.74
CA SER A 58 -1.25 -18.39 9.65
C SER A 58 -2.13 -19.21 8.72
N ASP A 59 -3.38 -19.45 9.12
CA ASP A 59 -4.43 -20.06 8.29
C ASP A 59 -5.27 -19.04 7.51
N LEU A 60 -5.08 -17.73 7.74
CA LEU A 60 -5.74 -16.69 6.96
C LEU A 60 -5.02 -16.47 5.62
N ILE A 61 -5.79 -16.25 4.56
CA ILE A 61 -5.27 -15.99 3.22
C ILE A 61 -5.88 -14.67 2.75
N LEU A 62 -5.02 -13.69 2.51
CA LEU A 62 -5.37 -12.41 1.92
C LEU A 62 -5.29 -12.53 0.39
N GLY A 63 -6.43 -12.40 -0.29
CA GLY A 63 -6.46 -12.18 -1.74
C GLY A 63 -6.24 -10.71 -2.08
N SER A 64 -5.17 -10.40 -2.82
CA SER A 64 -4.83 -9.04 -3.24
C SER A 64 -5.12 -8.87 -4.73
N ILE A 65 -6.22 -8.22 -5.08
CA ILE A 65 -6.62 -7.91 -6.45
C ILE A 65 -6.12 -6.49 -6.78
N ASP A 66 -4.99 -6.37 -7.48
CA ASP A 66 -4.26 -5.10 -7.63
C ASP A 66 -3.34 -5.11 -8.89
N THR A 67 -2.27 -4.31 -8.90
CA THR A 67 -1.24 -4.25 -9.96
C THR A 67 -0.24 -5.40 -9.96
N GLY A 68 -0.48 -6.41 -9.12
CA GLY A 68 0.40 -7.56 -8.90
C GLY A 68 1.14 -7.45 -7.56
N ILE A 69 2.24 -8.20 -7.44
CA ILE A 69 3.11 -8.13 -6.26
C ILE A 69 4.59 -8.29 -6.63
N TRP A 70 5.49 -7.66 -5.88
CA TRP A 70 6.94 -7.82 -6.02
C TRP A 70 7.47 -8.86 -5.03
N PRO A 71 7.61 -10.14 -5.43
CA PRO A 71 7.83 -11.26 -4.50
C PRO A 71 9.14 -11.17 -3.71
N GLU A 72 10.17 -10.50 -4.21
CA GLU A 72 11.48 -10.36 -3.54
C GLU A 72 11.49 -9.34 -2.40
N SER A 73 10.38 -8.62 -2.18
CA SER A 73 10.30 -7.65 -1.09
C SER A 73 10.50 -8.33 0.27
N PRO A 74 11.28 -7.74 1.20
CA PRO A 74 11.43 -8.26 2.56
C PRO A 74 10.11 -8.51 3.28
N SER A 75 9.07 -7.72 2.97
CA SER A 75 7.71 -7.87 3.52
C SER A 75 7.06 -9.20 3.17
N PHE A 76 7.53 -9.92 2.15
CA PHE A 76 6.95 -11.17 1.64
C PHE A 76 7.87 -12.38 1.79
N ARG A 77 8.93 -12.27 2.59
CA ARG A 77 9.76 -13.42 2.98
C ARG A 77 8.96 -14.43 3.80
N ASP A 78 9.37 -15.69 3.80
CA ASP A 78 8.63 -16.77 4.44
C ASP A 78 9.39 -17.47 5.58
N ASP A 79 10.45 -16.85 6.11
CA ASP A 79 11.19 -17.40 7.26
C ASP A 79 10.29 -17.69 8.47
N GLY A 80 10.18 -18.95 8.90
CA GLY A 80 9.29 -19.35 9.99
C GLY A 80 7.83 -19.60 9.59
N PHE A 81 7.49 -19.56 8.30
CA PHE A 81 6.19 -20.04 7.81
C PHE A 81 6.26 -21.54 7.52
N GLY A 82 5.26 -22.28 8.01
CA GLY A 82 5.02 -23.66 7.59
C GLY A 82 4.41 -23.73 6.18
N PRO A 83 4.08 -24.93 5.66
CA PRO A 83 3.44 -25.07 4.36
C PRO A 83 2.12 -24.27 4.26
N PRO A 84 1.62 -23.98 3.04
CA PRO A 84 0.32 -23.34 2.86
C PRO A 84 -0.82 -24.14 3.52
N PRO A 85 -1.88 -23.48 4.01
CA PRO A 85 -3.00 -24.17 4.64
C PRO A 85 -3.65 -25.20 3.70
N ASN A 86 -4.01 -26.38 4.20
CA ASN A 86 -4.58 -27.48 3.39
C ASN A 86 -5.88 -27.11 2.64
N LYS A 87 -6.58 -26.06 3.09
CA LYS A 87 -7.78 -25.53 2.45
C LYS A 87 -7.49 -24.69 1.19
N TRP A 88 -6.25 -24.25 1.00
CA TRP A 88 -5.82 -23.46 -0.13
C TRP A 88 -5.84 -24.29 -1.41
N LYS A 89 -6.51 -23.79 -2.45
CA LYS A 89 -6.63 -24.49 -3.73
C LYS A 89 -5.94 -23.78 -4.89
N GLY A 90 -5.48 -22.56 -4.65
CA GLY A 90 -4.78 -21.79 -5.66
C GLY A 90 -3.39 -22.30 -5.95
N ALA A 91 -2.78 -21.68 -6.96
CA ALA A 91 -1.48 -22.06 -7.47
C ALA A 91 -0.59 -20.84 -7.68
N CYS A 92 0.71 -21.09 -7.83
CA CYS A 92 1.64 -20.08 -8.30
C CYS A 92 1.69 -20.08 -9.82
N LYS A 93 0.84 -19.27 -10.45
CA LYS A 93 0.81 -18.98 -11.89
C LYS A 93 1.37 -17.57 -12.16
N GLY A 94 2.46 -17.21 -11.49
CA GLY A 94 3.00 -15.85 -11.51
C GLY A 94 3.68 -15.42 -12.82
N GLY A 95 3.81 -16.32 -13.79
CA GLY A 95 4.43 -16.04 -15.08
C GLY A 95 5.97 -16.03 -15.06
N ILE A 96 6.58 -15.26 -15.96
CA ILE A 96 8.03 -15.25 -16.18
C ILE A 96 8.77 -14.66 -14.97
N ASN A 97 9.84 -15.33 -14.52
CA ASN A 97 10.68 -14.91 -13.40
C ASN A 97 9.88 -14.59 -12.13
N PHE A 98 8.88 -15.42 -11.82
CA PHE A 98 8.06 -15.27 -10.64
C PHE A 98 8.08 -16.55 -9.81
N THR A 99 8.22 -16.43 -8.49
CA THR A 99 8.23 -17.58 -7.61
C THR A 99 7.48 -17.25 -6.32
N CYS A 100 6.56 -18.13 -5.96
CA CYS A 100 5.83 -18.10 -4.71
C CYS A 100 6.64 -18.81 -3.62
N ASN A 101 6.30 -18.53 -2.37
CA ASN A 101 6.93 -19.14 -1.20
C ASN A 101 5.84 -19.45 -0.15
N ASN A 102 6.20 -19.74 1.09
CA ASN A 102 5.19 -20.02 2.11
C ASN A 102 4.44 -18.76 2.59
N LYS A 103 4.92 -17.54 2.32
CA LYS A 103 4.23 -16.29 2.66
C LYS A 103 3.27 -15.85 1.55
N LEU A 104 3.80 -15.71 0.34
CA LEU A 104 3.09 -15.48 -0.90
C LEU A 104 2.82 -16.84 -1.54
N ILE A 105 1.65 -17.43 -1.26
CA ILE A 105 1.32 -18.82 -1.60
C ILE A 105 0.63 -18.97 -2.97
N GLY A 106 0.16 -17.86 -3.53
CA GLY A 106 -0.57 -17.81 -4.78
C GLY A 106 -0.24 -16.56 -5.56
N ALA A 107 -0.19 -16.69 -6.88
CA ALA A 107 -0.03 -15.56 -7.77
C ALA A 107 -0.63 -15.89 -9.13
N SER A 108 -1.38 -14.98 -9.71
CA SER A 108 -1.88 -15.09 -11.07
C SER A 108 -2.05 -13.72 -11.72
N SER A 109 -2.16 -13.74 -13.03
CA SER A 109 -2.48 -12.59 -13.86
C SER A 109 -3.56 -12.99 -14.86
N VAL A 110 -4.50 -12.08 -15.12
CA VAL A 110 -5.59 -12.36 -16.07
C VAL A 110 -5.15 -12.04 -17.50
N SER A 111 -4.92 -10.76 -17.80
CA SER A 111 -4.55 -10.28 -19.14
C SER A 111 -3.08 -9.82 -19.23
N PHE A 112 -2.22 -10.34 -18.35
CA PHE A 112 -0.80 -9.99 -18.28
C PHE A 112 0.09 -11.24 -18.28
N ASP A 113 1.32 -11.09 -18.78
CA ASP A 113 2.30 -12.18 -18.86
C ASP A 113 2.85 -12.63 -17.50
N SER A 114 2.68 -11.80 -16.46
CA SER A 114 3.16 -12.08 -15.12
C SER A 114 2.34 -11.36 -14.04
N ALA A 115 2.26 -11.95 -12.86
CA ALA A 115 1.73 -11.33 -11.64
C ALA A 115 2.71 -10.37 -10.95
N ARG A 116 3.92 -10.21 -11.50
CA ARG A 116 4.94 -9.28 -11.00
C ARG A 116 4.41 -7.86 -11.01
N ASP A 117 4.61 -7.13 -9.93
CA ASP A 117 4.24 -5.72 -9.85
C ASP A 117 5.30 -4.83 -10.51
N GLU A 118 4.90 -4.02 -11.47
CA GLU A 118 5.76 -3.03 -12.15
C GLU A 118 5.39 -1.59 -11.78
N ASN A 119 4.29 -1.42 -11.04
CA ASN A 119 3.77 -0.13 -10.63
C ASN A 119 4.12 0.19 -9.16
N GLY A 120 3.97 -0.80 -8.29
CA GLY A 120 4.25 -0.70 -6.85
C GLY A 120 3.01 -0.63 -5.98
N HIS A 121 1.84 -0.23 -6.53
CA HIS A 121 0.60 -0.08 -5.77
C HIS A 121 0.20 -1.41 -5.09
N GLY A 122 0.14 -2.51 -5.82
CA GLY A 122 -0.22 -3.82 -5.27
C GLY A 122 0.75 -4.32 -4.19
N SER A 123 2.04 -4.12 -4.38
CA SER A 123 3.05 -4.45 -3.35
C SER A 123 2.89 -3.60 -2.09
N HIS A 124 2.60 -2.31 -2.24
CA HIS A 124 2.36 -1.41 -1.11
C HIS A 124 1.08 -1.78 -0.34
N THR A 125 -0.02 -2.06 -1.05
CA THR A 125 -1.30 -2.48 -0.48
C THR A 125 -1.18 -3.83 0.23
N ALA A 126 -0.59 -4.85 -0.42
CA ALA A 126 -0.43 -6.18 0.15
C ALA A 126 0.48 -6.17 1.39
N SER A 127 1.57 -5.41 1.38
CA SER A 127 2.45 -5.27 2.53
C SER A 127 1.81 -4.49 3.69
N THR A 128 0.91 -3.55 3.41
CA THR A 128 0.13 -2.86 4.44
C THR A 128 -0.86 -3.80 5.12
N ALA A 129 -1.51 -4.69 4.37
CA ALA A 129 -2.48 -5.62 4.95
C ALA A 129 -1.81 -6.78 5.70
N ALA A 130 -0.83 -7.44 5.06
CA ALA A 130 -0.22 -8.66 5.56
C ALA A 130 1.29 -8.70 5.39
N GLY A 131 1.98 -7.58 5.25
CA GLY A 131 3.45 -7.57 5.22
C GLY A 131 4.05 -8.09 6.53
N ARG A 132 5.19 -8.75 6.43
CA ARG A 132 5.98 -9.14 7.60
C ARG A 132 6.67 -7.95 8.25
N HIS A 133 7.21 -8.22 9.43
CA HIS A 133 8.14 -7.34 10.11
C HIS A 133 9.39 -7.13 9.24
N VAL A 134 9.67 -5.88 8.95
CA VAL A 134 10.88 -5.42 8.28
C VAL A 134 11.50 -4.34 9.17
N ASP A 135 12.62 -4.69 9.78
CA ASP A 135 13.37 -3.79 10.65
C ASP A 135 14.05 -2.67 9.85
N HIS A 136 14.22 -1.51 10.47
CA HIS A 136 14.88 -0.33 9.88
C HIS A 136 14.28 0.10 8.52
N ALA A 137 12.99 -0.18 8.30
CA ALA A 137 12.29 0.27 7.11
C ALA A 137 12.17 1.79 7.15
N SER A 138 12.63 2.45 6.10
CA SER A 138 12.55 3.90 5.95
C SER A 138 12.44 4.28 4.49
N PHE A 139 11.90 5.47 4.22
CA PHE A 139 12.00 6.09 2.91
C PHE A 139 13.14 7.10 2.95
N TYR A 140 14.35 6.67 2.58
CA TYR A 140 15.59 7.47 2.70
C TYR A 140 15.77 8.08 4.11
N GLY A 141 15.62 7.26 5.16
CA GLY A 141 15.73 7.69 6.56
C GLY A 141 14.47 8.31 7.16
N LEU A 142 13.45 8.59 6.34
CA LEU A 142 12.18 9.12 6.84
C LEU A 142 11.26 7.99 7.29
N ALA A 143 10.49 8.28 8.34
CA ALA A 143 9.58 7.34 8.97
C ALA A 143 10.25 6.01 9.39
N GLU A 144 11.53 6.05 9.76
CA GLU A 144 12.28 4.87 10.19
C GLU A 144 11.58 4.14 11.33
N GLY A 145 11.50 2.81 11.20
CA GLY A 145 10.96 1.93 12.23
C GLY A 145 10.70 0.53 11.68
N ILE A 146 9.86 -0.22 12.38
CA ILE A 146 9.46 -1.56 11.96
C ILE A 146 8.24 -1.45 11.04
N ALA A 147 8.40 -1.76 9.77
CA ALA A 147 7.28 -1.87 8.84
C ALA A 147 6.64 -3.26 8.98
N ARG A 148 5.30 -3.30 9.00
CA ARG A 148 4.53 -4.55 9.07
C ARG A 148 3.10 -4.34 8.61
N GLY A 149 2.44 -5.44 8.27
CA GLY A 149 1.02 -5.46 8.00
C GLY A 149 0.17 -5.56 9.27
N ALA A 150 -1.14 -5.44 9.10
CA ALA A 150 -2.13 -5.67 10.16
C ALA A 150 -2.00 -7.09 10.74
N VAL A 151 -1.80 -8.05 9.82
CA VAL A 151 -1.80 -9.49 10.09
C VAL A 151 -0.51 -10.11 9.51
N PRO A 152 0.66 -9.92 10.16
CA PRO A 152 1.96 -10.32 9.61
C PRO A 152 2.10 -11.83 9.34
N SER A 153 1.34 -12.67 10.04
CA SER A 153 1.41 -14.13 9.94
C SER A 153 0.49 -14.71 8.87
N ALA A 154 -0.42 -13.91 8.30
CA ALA A 154 -1.33 -14.35 7.24
C ALA A 154 -0.60 -14.67 5.93
N ARG A 155 -1.21 -15.50 5.09
CA ARG A 155 -0.74 -15.80 3.73
C ARG A 155 -1.25 -14.77 2.74
N ILE A 156 -0.58 -14.61 1.62
CA ILE A 156 -0.97 -13.71 0.53
C ILE A 156 -1.17 -14.52 -0.75
N ALA A 157 -2.22 -14.21 -1.50
CA ALA A 157 -2.41 -14.62 -2.88
C ALA A 157 -2.64 -13.36 -3.74
N ALA A 158 -1.82 -13.14 -4.75
CA ALA A 158 -1.86 -11.93 -5.58
C ALA A 158 -2.52 -12.19 -6.94
N TYR A 159 -3.50 -11.37 -7.31
CA TYR A 159 -4.21 -11.43 -8.58
C TYR A 159 -3.97 -10.12 -9.31
N ARG A 160 -3.11 -10.13 -10.33
CA ARG A 160 -2.84 -8.94 -11.15
C ARG A 160 -3.98 -8.73 -12.13
N VAL A 161 -4.75 -7.67 -11.89
CA VAL A 161 -5.87 -7.24 -12.74
C VAL A 161 -5.72 -5.80 -13.23
N CYS A 162 -4.74 -5.07 -12.67
CA CYS A 162 -4.43 -3.71 -13.04
C CYS A 162 -3.06 -3.62 -13.73
N GLY A 163 -2.99 -2.80 -14.77
CA GLY A 163 -1.74 -2.29 -15.33
C GLY A 163 -1.35 -0.95 -14.71
N ASN A 164 -0.45 -0.22 -15.36
CA ASN A 164 0.09 1.03 -14.81
C ASN A 164 -0.94 2.13 -14.57
N ASN A 165 -2.01 2.20 -15.36
CA ASN A 165 -2.99 3.31 -15.29
C ASN A 165 -4.44 2.86 -15.47
N ARG A 166 -4.71 1.55 -15.59
CA ARG A 166 -6.04 1.02 -15.87
C ARG A 166 -6.22 -0.37 -15.28
N CYS A 167 -7.43 -0.62 -14.80
CA CYS A 167 -7.94 -1.94 -14.45
C CYS A 167 -9.17 -2.15 -15.33
N GLN A 168 -9.22 -3.23 -16.12
CA GLN A 168 -10.41 -3.51 -16.93
C GLN A 168 -11.42 -4.29 -16.10
N ASP A 169 -12.71 -4.01 -16.28
CA ASP A 169 -13.78 -4.72 -15.56
C ASP A 169 -13.70 -6.23 -15.79
N SER A 170 -13.36 -6.67 -17.01
CA SER A 170 -13.15 -8.09 -17.33
C SER A 170 -12.01 -8.73 -16.54
N ASP A 171 -10.90 -8.00 -16.36
CA ASP A 171 -9.75 -8.47 -15.60
C ASP A 171 -10.08 -8.53 -14.11
N ILE A 172 -10.79 -7.53 -13.59
CA ILE A 172 -11.24 -7.50 -12.19
C ILE A 172 -12.17 -8.69 -11.92
N LEU A 173 -13.16 -8.92 -12.78
CA LEU A 173 -14.07 -10.06 -12.67
C LEU A 173 -13.33 -11.40 -12.77
N GLY A 174 -12.36 -11.51 -13.67
CA GLY A 174 -11.48 -12.69 -13.76
C GLY A 174 -10.68 -12.93 -12.48
N GLY A 175 -10.12 -11.87 -11.89
CA GLY A 175 -9.40 -11.97 -10.62
C GLY A 175 -10.30 -12.39 -9.45
N PHE A 176 -11.54 -11.91 -9.40
CA PHE A 176 -12.53 -12.37 -8.41
C PHE A 176 -12.90 -13.84 -8.62
N ASP A 177 -13.13 -14.28 -9.85
CA ASP A 177 -13.48 -15.67 -10.15
C ASP A 177 -12.37 -16.63 -9.71
N GLU A 178 -11.10 -16.30 -10.02
CA GLU A 178 -9.94 -17.06 -9.55
C GLU A 178 -9.83 -17.04 -8.02
N ALA A 179 -9.97 -15.89 -7.38
CA ALA A 179 -9.90 -15.79 -5.93
C ALA A 179 -10.96 -16.63 -5.21
N ILE A 180 -12.19 -16.65 -5.73
CA ILE A 180 -13.31 -17.43 -5.20
C ILE A 180 -13.10 -18.94 -5.47
N ALA A 181 -12.53 -19.30 -6.61
CA ALA A 181 -12.18 -20.68 -6.93
C ALA A 181 -11.09 -21.22 -5.97
N ASP A 182 -10.11 -20.38 -5.66
CA ASP A 182 -8.98 -20.70 -4.78
C ASP A 182 -9.38 -20.77 -3.29
N GLY A 183 -10.45 -20.07 -2.89
CA GLY A 183 -11.02 -20.09 -1.55
C GLY A 183 -12.48 -19.63 -1.47
N LYS A 184 -13.31 -20.32 -0.67
CA LYS A 184 -14.72 -19.96 -0.46
C LYS A 184 -14.91 -19.10 0.79
N GLY A 185 -15.94 -18.24 0.79
CA GLY A 185 -16.34 -17.44 1.96
C GLY A 185 -15.49 -16.18 2.13
N ILE A 186 -15.40 -15.36 1.07
CA ILE A 186 -14.55 -14.17 1.01
C ILE A 186 -15.35 -12.94 1.44
N LEU A 187 -14.79 -12.15 2.37
CA LEU A 187 -15.21 -10.77 2.60
C LEU A 187 -14.39 -9.86 1.68
N THR A 188 -15.05 -9.02 0.90
CA THR A 188 -14.38 -8.03 0.05
C THR A 188 -14.31 -6.69 0.76
N VAL A 189 -13.08 -6.18 0.91
CA VAL A 189 -12.78 -4.85 1.45
C VAL A 189 -12.29 -3.97 0.31
N GLN A 190 -12.91 -2.80 0.13
CA GLN A 190 -12.65 -1.94 -1.01
C GLN A 190 -12.53 -0.47 -0.59
N ALA A 191 -11.60 0.26 -1.22
CA ALA A 191 -11.49 1.70 -1.05
C ALA A 191 -12.74 2.41 -1.58
N ALA A 192 -13.21 3.44 -0.87
CA ALA A 192 -14.40 4.21 -1.26
C ALA A 192 -14.22 5.05 -2.54
N GLY A 193 -12.98 5.30 -2.94
CA GLY A 193 -12.61 6.23 -4.02
C GLY A 193 -11.88 7.46 -3.47
N ASN A 194 -11.13 8.14 -4.35
CA ASN A 194 -10.28 9.28 -3.99
C ASN A 194 -10.79 10.62 -4.57
N ASP A 195 -11.99 10.63 -5.15
CA ASP A 195 -12.62 11.82 -5.78
C ASP A 195 -13.39 12.69 -4.76
N GLY A 196 -12.97 12.73 -3.50
CA GLY A 196 -13.44 13.74 -2.53
C GLY A 196 -13.16 15.15 -3.06
N ASN A 197 -13.94 16.20 -2.79
CA ASN A 197 -14.45 16.77 -1.53
C ASN A 197 -15.95 17.14 -1.63
N GLN A 198 -16.62 16.60 -2.65
CA GLN A 198 -18.02 16.83 -2.96
C GLN A 198 -18.87 15.65 -2.47
N SER A 199 -20.16 15.88 -2.28
CA SER A 199 -21.11 14.81 -1.96
C SER A 199 -21.23 13.82 -3.11
N SER A 200 -21.54 12.56 -2.78
CA SER A 200 -21.87 11.50 -3.75
C SER A 200 -20.72 11.09 -4.69
N THR A 201 -19.48 11.13 -4.22
CA THR A 201 -18.29 10.69 -5.00
C THR A 201 -17.80 9.29 -4.64
N VAL A 202 -18.42 8.62 -3.66
CA VAL A 202 -18.11 7.23 -3.28
C VAL A 202 -18.53 6.29 -4.40
N SER A 203 -17.60 5.47 -4.89
CA SER A 203 -17.83 4.48 -5.94
C SER A 203 -18.09 3.06 -5.40
N SER A 204 -17.61 2.75 -4.19
CA SER A 204 -17.87 1.47 -3.52
C SER A 204 -19.23 1.49 -2.79
N VAL A 205 -20.31 1.22 -3.52
CA VAL A 205 -21.70 1.38 -3.04
C VAL A 205 -22.46 0.08 -2.81
N ALA A 206 -21.90 -1.07 -3.21
CA ALA A 206 -22.60 -2.34 -3.11
C ALA A 206 -22.76 -2.76 -1.63
N PRO A 207 -23.98 -3.14 -1.17
CA PRO A 207 -24.23 -3.45 0.24
C PRO A 207 -23.43 -4.61 0.81
N TRP A 208 -22.92 -5.50 -0.05
CA TRP A 208 -22.10 -6.65 0.32
C TRP A 208 -20.59 -6.34 0.35
N LEU A 209 -20.18 -5.10 0.08
CA LEU A 209 -18.79 -4.65 0.18
C LEU A 209 -18.55 -3.92 1.50
N PHE A 210 -17.37 -4.13 2.07
CA PHE A 210 -16.88 -3.31 3.18
C PHE A 210 -16.12 -2.10 2.60
N SER A 211 -16.81 -0.98 2.44
CA SER A 211 -16.27 0.26 1.88
C SER A 211 -15.46 1.06 2.91
N VAL A 212 -14.21 1.41 2.58
CA VAL A 212 -13.26 2.05 3.48
C VAL A 212 -12.91 3.47 3.00
N ALA A 213 -13.11 4.46 3.87
CA ALA A 213 -12.63 5.83 3.68
C ALA A 213 -11.21 6.02 4.24
N ALA A 214 -10.51 7.07 3.79
CA ALA A 214 -9.18 7.42 4.27
C ALA A 214 -9.24 8.53 5.34
N SER A 215 -8.32 8.47 6.31
CA SER A 215 -8.12 9.50 7.33
C SER A 215 -6.63 9.67 7.65
N TYR A 216 -6.31 10.68 8.46
CA TYR A 216 -4.93 11.01 8.84
C TYR A 216 -4.55 10.38 10.19
N THR A 217 -3.28 10.02 10.33
CA THR A 217 -2.68 9.59 11.59
C THR A 217 -2.11 10.77 12.38
N ASP A 218 -1.63 10.52 13.60
CA ASP A 218 -0.94 11.52 14.41
C ASP A 218 0.44 11.95 13.87
N ARG A 219 1.12 11.07 13.12
CA ARG A 219 2.43 11.39 12.51
C ARG A 219 2.27 12.34 11.32
N ARG A 220 2.98 13.47 11.41
CA ARG A 220 3.15 14.44 10.32
C ARG A 220 4.61 14.53 9.91
N ILE A 221 4.88 14.50 8.61
CA ILE A 221 6.21 14.77 8.07
C ILE A 221 6.34 16.29 7.96
N ARG A 222 7.43 16.82 8.53
CA ARG A 222 7.68 18.26 8.59
C ARG A 222 9.01 18.57 7.93
N ASP A 223 8.96 19.49 6.97
CA ASP A 223 10.12 20.02 6.28
C ASP A 223 10.45 21.41 6.84
N LYS A 224 11.74 21.67 7.02
CA LYS A 224 12.23 23.00 7.42
C LYS A 224 12.74 23.73 6.19
N VAL A 225 12.09 24.83 5.87
CA VAL A 225 12.49 25.75 4.81
C VAL A 225 13.24 26.92 5.45
N VAL A 226 14.53 27.04 5.18
CA VAL A 226 15.31 28.21 5.60
C VAL A 226 15.30 29.22 4.45
N LEU A 227 14.74 30.40 4.68
CA LEU A 227 14.65 31.49 3.71
C LEU A 227 15.97 32.27 3.65
N GLY A 228 16.23 32.96 2.53
CA GLY A 228 17.43 33.78 2.34
C GLY A 228 17.62 34.92 3.36
N ASN A 229 16.58 35.29 4.09
CA ASN A 229 16.66 36.24 5.22
C ASN A 229 16.96 35.58 6.57
N GLY A 230 17.34 34.30 6.59
CA GLY A 230 17.63 33.52 7.80
C GLY A 230 16.39 33.02 8.55
N LYS A 231 15.17 33.36 8.11
CA LYS A 231 13.94 32.88 8.74
C LYS A 231 13.72 31.42 8.39
N THR A 232 13.50 30.58 9.40
CA THR A 232 13.10 29.18 9.20
C THR A 232 11.58 29.07 9.26
N GLN A 233 10.97 28.44 8.26
CA GLN A 233 9.56 28.04 8.23
C GLN A 233 9.47 26.51 8.31
N VAL A 234 8.54 26.02 9.13
CA VAL A 234 8.25 24.58 9.19
C VAL A 234 7.02 24.34 8.34
N VAL A 235 7.19 23.64 7.23
CA VAL A 235 6.12 23.20 6.34
C VAL A 235 5.75 21.76 6.71
N SER A 236 4.47 21.44 6.74
CA SER A 236 3.98 20.08 6.93
C SER A 236 3.04 19.80 5.78
N THR A 237 3.25 18.70 5.06
CA THR A 237 2.24 18.18 4.14
C THR A 237 1.17 17.45 4.95
N SER A 238 -0.09 17.60 4.54
CA SER A 238 -1.25 16.84 5.05
C SER A 238 -1.37 15.52 4.29
#